data_AF-A0A938RBK2-F1
#
_entry.id   AF-A0A938RBK2-F1
#
_cell.length_a   1.000
_cell.length_b   1.000
_cell.length_c   1.000
_cell.angle_alpha   90.00
_cell.angle_beta   90.00
_cell.angle_gamma   90.00
#
_symmetry.space_group_name_H-M   'P 1'
#
loop_
_entity.id
_entity.type
_entity.pdbx_description
1 polymer ?
#
loop_
_entity_poly.entity_id
_entity_poly.type
_entity_poly.pdbx_seq_one_letter_code
_entity_poly.pdbx_strand_id
1 'polypeptide(L)'
;MATHKERMLMAARGELADQLPWVPRIDLWHNSNSMRGTLPKPFKQDASLDEIADYIGGGYHKIVPEFLKVRSPEDNIDRGIGVYSLWGMAYRPELVGVDRDVKKEGDATLVAYHTPIGSVSCKYIYTEEMKRAGASI
;
A
#
# COMPACT_ATOMS: atom_id res chain seq x y z
N MET A 1 -21.28 26.88 6.92
CA MET A 1 -20.45 26.27 5.85
C MET A 1 -20.40 24.79 6.09
N ALA A 2 -20.50 23.98 5.04
CA ALA A 2 -20.39 22.53 5.16
C ALA A 2 -18.97 22.15 5.63
N THR A 3 -18.89 21.14 6.48
CA THR A 3 -17.64 20.45 6.83
C THR A 3 -17.07 19.73 5.62
N HIS A 4 -15.78 19.35 5.66
CA HIS A 4 -15.17 18.59 4.57
C HIS A 4 -15.89 17.26 4.33
N LYS A 5 -16.27 16.56 5.41
CA LYS A 5 -17.05 15.32 5.36
C LYS A 5 -18.41 15.50 4.68
N GLU A 6 -19.12 16.58 4.99
CA GLU A 6 -20.40 16.88 4.33
C GLU A 6 -20.20 17.09 2.82
N ARG A 7 -19.17 17.85 2.41
CA ARG A 7 -18.85 18.03 0.98
C ARG A 7 -18.50 16.73 0.28
N MET A 8 -17.72 15.85 0.94
CA MET A 8 -17.42 14.51 0.44
C MET A 8 -18.70 13.72 0.16
N LEU A 9 -19.62 13.70 1.11
CA LEU A 9 -20.87 12.96 1.00
C LEU A 9 -21.82 13.57 -0.05
N MET A 10 -21.86 14.91 -0.16
CA MET A 10 -22.60 15.60 -1.22
C MET A 10 -22.08 15.17 -2.60
N ALA A 11 -20.77 15.24 -2.83
CA ALA A 11 -20.18 14.82 -4.10
C ALA A 11 -20.43 13.33 -4.40
N ALA A 12 -20.34 12.45 -3.39
CA ALA A 12 -20.66 11.04 -3.55
C ALA A 12 -22.13 10.78 -3.94
N ARG A 13 -23.05 11.69 -3.59
CA ARG A 13 -24.46 11.66 -4.00
C ARG A 13 -24.73 12.39 -5.33
N GLY A 14 -23.71 12.99 -5.96
CA GLY A 14 -23.87 13.79 -7.17
C GLY A 14 -24.43 15.20 -6.93
N GLU A 15 -24.38 15.68 -5.70
CA GLU A 15 -24.80 17.04 -5.31
C GLU A 15 -23.64 18.05 -5.51
N LEU A 16 -23.99 19.31 -5.76
CA LEU A 16 -23.01 20.40 -5.84
C LEU A 16 -22.57 20.84 -4.44
N ALA A 17 -21.32 20.58 -4.10
CA ALA A 17 -20.67 21.15 -2.92
C ALA A 17 -20.21 22.60 -3.18
N ASP A 18 -20.06 23.37 -2.10
CA ASP A 18 -19.54 24.76 -2.14
C ASP A 18 -18.04 24.85 -2.50
N GLN A 19 -17.32 23.73 -2.37
CA GLN A 19 -15.92 23.57 -2.75
C GLN A 19 -15.68 22.15 -3.24
N LEU A 20 -14.78 21.97 -4.21
CA LEU A 20 -14.32 20.65 -4.64
C LEU A 20 -13.77 19.86 -3.44
N PRO A 21 -14.37 18.72 -3.06
CA PRO A 21 -13.81 17.87 -2.01
C PRO A 21 -12.49 17.24 -2.47
N TRP A 22 -11.61 16.92 -1.52
CA TRP A 22 -10.26 16.45 -1.79
C TRP A 22 -9.94 15.23 -0.92
N VAL A 23 -9.64 14.10 -1.57
CA VAL A 23 -9.20 12.87 -0.89
C VAL A 23 -7.90 12.41 -1.51
N PRO A 24 -6.74 12.77 -0.94
CA PRO A 24 -5.46 12.27 -1.42
C PRO A 24 -5.24 10.83 -0.98
N ARG A 25 -4.19 10.21 -1.53
CA ARG A 25 -3.56 9.00 -0.98
C ARG A 25 -2.86 9.30 0.35
N ILE A 26 -3.66 9.64 1.38
CA ILE A 26 -3.17 10.02 2.70
C ILE A 26 -2.50 8.84 3.44
N ASP A 27 -2.76 7.62 2.99
CA ASP A 27 -2.05 6.40 3.38
C ASP A 27 -0.54 6.50 3.15
N LEU A 28 -0.08 7.10 2.05
CA LEU A 28 1.36 7.25 1.78
C LEU A 28 2.02 8.20 2.79
N TRP A 29 1.36 9.32 3.07
CA TRP A 29 1.79 10.27 4.10
C TRP A 29 1.78 9.61 5.49
N HIS A 30 0.73 8.85 5.82
CA HIS A 30 0.62 8.14 7.08
C HIS A 30 1.72 7.09 7.24
N ASN A 31 1.94 6.24 6.23
CA ASN A 31 2.97 5.21 6.23
C ASN A 31 4.37 5.83 6.43
N SER A 32 4.69 6.89 5.70
CA SER A 32 5.97 7.61 5.85
C SER A 32 6.17 8.15 7.27
N ASN A 33 5.19 8.87 7.81
CA ASN A 33 5.32 9.51 9.13
C ASN A 33 5.23 8.51 10.28
N SER A 34 4.46 7.43 10.11
CA SER A 34 4.40 6.31 11.05
C SER A 34 5.75 5.62 11.14
N MET A 35 6.37 5.30 10.00
CA MET A 35 7.70 4.70 9.95
C MET A 35 8.79 5.62 10.49
N ARG A 36 8.67 6.94 10.28
CA ARG A 36 9.66 7.92 10.73
C ARG A 36 9.53 8.34 12.19
N GLY A 37 8.45 7.99 12.90
CA GLY A 37 8.23 8.49 14.26
C GLY A 37 7.71 9.92 14.32
N THR A 38 7.12 10.45 13.23
CA THR A 38 6.85 11.89 13.04
C THR A 38 5.39 12.22 12.81
N LEU A 39 4.44 11.42 13.30
CA LEU A 39 3.03 11.81 13.22
C LEU A 39 2.81 13.09 14.06
N PRO A 40 2.20 14.13 13.48
CA PRO A 40 2.02 15.40 14.18
C PRO A 40 0.87 15.30 15.19
N LYS A 41 0.91 16.14 16.24
CA LYS A 41 -0.26 16.35 17.10
C LYS A 41 -1.46 16.82 16.25
N PRO A 42 -2.70 16.42 16.57
CA PRO A 42 -3.12 15.70 17.78
C PRO A 42 -2.94 14.16 17.71
N PHE A 43 -2.41 13.62 16.61
CA PHE A 43 -2.26 12.18 16.45
C PHE A 43 -1.18 11.63 17.36
N LYS A 44 -1.47 10.47 17.98
CA LYS A 44 -0.45 9.65 18.62
C LYS A 44 0.33 8.90 17.54
N GLN A 45 1.52 8.41 17.90
CA GLN A 45 2.38 7.71 16.94
C GLN A 45 1.80 6.36 16.46
N ASP A 46 0.87 5.79 17.23
CA ASP A 46 0.12 4.58 16.91
C ASP A 46 -1.26 4.86 16.29
N ALA A 47 -1.56 6.11 15.96
CA ALA A 47 -2.82 6.47 15.30
C ALA A 47 -2.96 5.72 13.97
N SER A 48 -4.13 5.12 13.79
CA SER A 48 -4.51 4.42 12.57
C SER A 48 -4.81 5.40 11.44
N LEU A 49 -4.69 4.90 10.20
CA LEU A 49 -5.09 5.64 9.01
C LEU A 49 -6.56 6.08 9.06
N ASP A 50 -7.43 5.24 9.64
CA ASP A 50 -8.87 5.49 9.71
C ASP A 50 -9.19 6.63 10.68
N GLU A 51 -8.51 6.69 11.84
CA GLU A 51 -8.62 7.83 12.78
C GLU A 51 -8.18 9.15 12.14
N ILE A 52 -7.14 9.11 11.30
CA ILE A 52 -6.65 10.28 10.56
C ILE A 52 -7.67 10.69 9.49
N ALA A 53 -8.22 9.73 8.74
CA ALA A 53 -9.24 9.97 7.73
C ALA A 53 -10.51 10.58 8.35
N ASP A 54 -10.93 10.08 9.51
CA ASP A 54 -12.06 10.62 10.27
C ASP A 54 -11.80 12.05 10.73
N TYR A 55 -10.60 12.34 11.24
CA TYR A 55 -10.22 13.66 11.69
C TYR A 55 -10.23 14.70 10.56
N ILE A 56 -9.71 14.36 9.37
CA ILE A 56 -9.70 15.27 8.22
C ILE A 56 -11.06 15.33 7.49
N GLY A 57 -11.98 14.42 7.81
CA GLY A 57 -13.26 14.26 7.11
C GLY A 57 -13.12 13.74 5.69
N GLY A 58 -12.04 12.98 5.41
CA GLY A 58 -11.71 12.44 4.10
C GLY A 58 -12.30 11.06 3.85
N GLY A 59 -12.02 10.48 2.68
CA GLY A 59 -12.41 9.11 2.35
C GLY A 59 -11.43 8.07 2.87
N TYR A 60 -11.91 6.86 3.18
CA TYR A 60 -11.05 5.74 3.51
C TYR A 60 -10.43 5.13 2.25
N HIS A 61 -9.10 5.01 2.22
CA HIS A 61 -8.41 4.29 1.16
C HIS A 61 -8.51 2.77 1.39
N LYS A 62 -9.57 2.14 0.87
CA LYS A 62 -9.85 0.69 1.08
C LYS A 62 -10.08 -0.10 -0.21
N ILE A 63 -10.13 0.57 -1.37
CA ILE A 63 -10.38 -0.09 -2.66
C ILE A 63 -9.11 -0.76 -3.18
N VAL A 64 -7.96 -0.08 -3.04
CA VAL A 64 -6.66 -0.62 -3.46
C VAL A 64 -6.02 -1.31 -2.25
N PRO A 65 -5.48 -2.53 -2.41
CA PRO A 65 -4.73 -3.19 -1.35
C PRO A 65 -3.55 -2.35 -0.87
N GLU A 66 -3.26 -2.41 0.42
CA GLU A 66 -2.05 -1.82 0.98
C GLU A 66 -0.84 -2.71 0.64
N PHE A 67 -0.09 -2.33 -0.40
CA PHE A 67 1.08 -3.06 -0.90
C PHE A 67 2.25 -3.13 0.09
N LEU A 68 2.27 -2.26 1.10
CA LEU A 68 3.32 -2.24 2.12
C LEU A 68 3.01 -3.13 3.32
N LYS A 69 1.73 -3.51 3.50
CA LYS A 69 1.28 -4.31 4.64
C LYS A 69 1.20 -5.78 4.26
N VAL A 70 2.36 -6.42 4.25
CA VAL A 70 2.50 -7.87 4.09
C VAL A 70 2.33 -8.61 5.41
N ARG A 71 1.87 -9.86 5.38
CA ARG A 71 1.79 -10.72 6.58
C ARG A 71 3.15 -11.31 6.89
N SER A 72 3.90 -11.63 5.85
CA SER A 72 5.28 -12.10 5.95
C SER A 72 6.10 -11.63 4.74
N PRO A 73 7.44 -11.62 4.81
CA PRO A 73 8.29 -11.24 3.68
C PRO A 73 8.02 -12.04 2.39
N GLU A 74 7.49 -13.25 2.52
CA GLU A 74 7.19 -14.16 1.42
C GLU A 74 6.01 -13.70 0.55
N ASP A 75 5.07 -12.93 1.12
CA ASP A 75 3.86 -12.44 0.40
C ASP A 75 4.19 -11.54 -0.80
N ASN A 76 5.41 -11.01 -0.85
CA ASN A 76 5.90 -10.09 -1.88
C ASN A 76 7.00 -10.70 -2.78
N ILE A 77 7.31 -11.99 -2.66
CA ILE A 77 8.33 -12.66 -3.52
C ILE A 77 7.98 -12.49 -5.00
N ASP A 78 6.72 -12.73 -5.35
CA ASP A 78 6.29 -12.76 -6.75
C ASP A 78 5.97 -11.36 -7.32
N ARG A 79 6.24 -10.28 -6.56
CA ARG A 79 5.83 -8.92 -6.96
C ARG A 79 6.53 -8.44 -8.23
N GLY A 80 7.73 -8.96 -8.51
CA GLY A 80 8.50 -8.60 -9.71
C GLY A 80 7.82 -9.03 -11.02
N ILE A 81 6.86 -9.96 -10.96
CA ILE A 81 6.00 -10.35 -12.08
C ILE A 81 4.54 -9.86 -11.91
N GLY A 82 4.29 -8.94 -10.98
CA GLY A 82 2.97 -8.38 -10.73
C GLY A 82 2.01 -9.29 -9.96
N VAL A 83 2.50 -10.36 -9.33
CA VAL A 83 1.70 -11.28 -8.52
C VAL A 83 1.89 -10.95 -7.04
N TYR A 84 0.78 -10.82 -6.31
CA TYR A 84 0.77 -10.35 -4.94
C TYR A 84 -0.04 -11.27 -4.03
N SER A 85 0.40 -11.45 -2.78
CA SER A 85 -0.32 -12.17 -1.73
C SER A 85 -0.56 -11.26 -0.52
N LEU A 86 -1.26 -10.14 -0.69
CA LEU A 86 -1.40 -9.13 0.36
C LEU A 86 -2.49 -9.50 1.38
N TRP A 87 -2.41 -8.89 2.58
CA TRP A 87 -3.37 -9.14 3.67
C TRP A 87 -4.84 -8.88 3.27
N GLY A 88 -5.09 -7.87 2.43
CA GLY A 88 -6.44 -7.48 1.99
C GLY A 88 -6.99 -8.24 0.79
N MET A 89 -6.25 -9.21 0.23
CA MET A 89 -6.70 -9.97 -0.93
C MET A 89 -7.61 -11.12 -0.50
N ALA A 90 -8.74 -11.27 -1.20
CA ALA A 90 -9.71 -12.34 -0.94
C ALA A 90 -9.22 -13.74 -1.38
N TYR A 91 -8.08 -13.81 -2.06
CA TYR A 91 -7.47 -15.04 -2.54
C TYR A 91 -5.95 -14.97 -2.37
N ARG A 92 -5.29 -16.13 -2.40
CA ARG A 92 -3.83 -16.27 -2.46
C ARG A 92 -3.44 -16.92 -3.77
N PRO A 93 -2.65 -16.25 -4.65
CA PRO A 93 -2.15 -16.89 -5.85
C PRO A 93 -1.14 -17.99 -5.50
N GLU A 94 -1.14 -19.06 -6.29
CA GLU A 94 -0.16 -20.14 -6.23
C GLU A 94 0.34 -20.44 -7.65
N LEU A 95 1.66 -20.46 -7.84
CA LEU A 95 2.27 -20.79 -9.12
C LEU A 95 2.51 -22.31 -9.16
N VAL A 96 1.68 -23.01 -9.94
CA VAL A 96 1.72 -24.48 -10.06
C VAL A 96 2.77 -24.90 -11.07
N GLY A 97 3.59 -25.90 -10.72
CA GLY A 97 4.67 -26.39 -11.58
C GLY A 97 5.81 -25.39 -11.77
N VAL A 98 5.97 -24.48 -10.81
CA VAL A 98 7.02 -23.46 -10.82
C VAL A 98 7.85 -23.56 -9.55
N ASP A 99 9.13 -23.89 -9.72
CA ASP A 99 10.12 -23.80 -8.64
C ASP A 99 10.71 -22.40 -8.58
N ARG A 100 10.95 -21.90 -7.37
CA ARG A 100 11.46 -20.54 -7.15
C ARG A 100 12.81 -20.57 -6.44
N ASP A 101 13.80 -19.93 -7.04
CA ASP A 101 15.07 -19.61 -6.39
C ASP A 101 15.08 -18.13 -5.99
N VAL A 102 14.99 -17.86 -4.69
CA VAL A 102 14.95 -16.51 -4.13
C VAL A 102 16.31 -16.16 -3.52
N LYS A 103 16.90 -15.05 -3.98
CA LYS A 103 18.14 -14.49 -3.41
C LYS A 103 17.90 -13.06 -2.94
N LYS A 104 18.28 -12.76 -1.71
CA LYS A 104 18.28 -11.41 -1.15
C LYS A 104 19.71 -10.86 -1.15
N GLU A 105 19.91 -9.71 -1.78
CA GLU A 105 21.18 -9.00 -1.90
C GLU A 105 20.99 -7.55 -1.41
N GLY A 106 21.21 -7.32 -0.12
CA GLY A 106 20.86 -6.03 0.51
C GLY A 106 19.36 -5.73 0.36
N ASP A 107 19.03 -4.56 -0.20
CA ASP A 107 17.64 -4.14 -0.48
C ASP A 107 17.03 -4.77 -1.74
N ALA A 108 17.83 -5.54 -2.49
CA ALA A 108 17.38 -6.20 -3.71
C ALA A 108 16.88 -7.62 -3.41
N THR A 109 15.81 -8.01 -4.08
CA THR A 109 15.37 -9.41 -4.18
C THR A 109 15.43 -9.84 -5.64
N LEU A 110 16.16 -10.91 -5.90
CA LEU A 110 16.21 -11.61 -7.18
C LEU A 110 15.39 -12.89 -7.04
N VAL A 111 14.48 -13.13 -7.97
CA VAL A 111 13.69 -14.35 -8.04
C VAL A 111 13.87 -14.96 -9.42
N ALA A 112 14.34 -16.20 -9.48
CA ALA A 112 14.31 -17.02 -10.68
C ALA A 112 13.16 -18.02 -10.56
N TYR A 113 12.35 -18.10 -11.61
CA TYR A 113 11.22 -19.00 -11.75
C TYR A 113 11.58 -20.06 -12.78
N HIS A 114 11.61 -21.32 -12.35
CA HIS A 114 11.85 -22.46 -13.21
C HIS A 114 10.53 -23.10 -13.58
N THR A 115 10.20 -23.09 -14.87
CA THR A 115 8.96 -23.64 -15.43
C THR A 115 9.28 -24.83 -16.35
N PRO A 116 8.29 -25.65 -16.74
CA PRO A 116 8.54 -26.80 -17.62
C PRO A 116 9.11 -26.45 -19.00
N ILE A 117 8.91 -25.21 -19.46
CA ILE A 117 9.34 -24.76 -20.81
C ILE A 117 10.54 -23.83 -20.79
N GLY A 118 11.07 -23.51 -19.62
CA GLY A 118 12.17 -22.57 -19.49
C GLY A 118 12.15 -21.81 -18.18
N SER A 119 13.10 -20.90 -18.02
CA SER A 119 13.25 -20.10 -16.80
C SER A 119 13.16 -18.61 -17.11
N VAL A 120 12.60 -17.84 -16.19
CA VAL A 120 12.58 -16.37 -16.22
C VAL A 120 13.03 -15.85 -14.87
N SER A 121 13.64 -14.67 -14.83
CA SER A 121 14.02 -14.04 -13.57
C SER A 121 13.63 -12.57 -13.53
N CYS A 122 13.39 -12.07 -12.31
CA CYS A 122 13.16 -10.67 -12.04
C CYS A 122 13.99 -10.22 -10.84
N LYS A 123 14.51 -8.99 -10.88
CA LYS A 123 15.14 -8.32 -9.74
C LYS A 123 14.32 -7.08 -9.41
N TYR A 124 13.94 -6.93 -8.16
CA TYR A 124 13.30 -5.71 -7.66
C TYR A 124 14.01 -5.22 -6.41
N ILE A 125 13.96 -3.90 -6.21
CA ILE A 125 14.61 -3.21 -5.09
C ILE A 125 13.54 -2.43 -4.35
N TYR A 126 13.54 -2.54 -3.02
CA TYR A 126 12.68 -1.72 -2.17
C TYR A 126 13.43 -1.32 -0.91
N THR A 127 14.09 -0.16 -0.97
CA THR A 127 15.05 0.29 0.04
C THR A 127 14.37 0.80 1.30
N GLU A 128 15.11 0.86 2.40
CA GLU A 128 14.65 1.52 3.63
C GLU A 128 14.34 3.01 3.41
N GLU A 129 15.08 3.68 2.52
CA GLU A 129 14.79 5.08 2.14
C GLU A 129 13.42 5.20 1.45
N MET A 130 13.13 4.32 0.48
CA MET A 130 11.83 4.29 -0.20
C MET A 130 10.69 4.06 0.79
N LYS A 131 10.86 3.12 1.73
CA LYS A 131 9.88 2.86 2.78
C LYS A 131 9.63 4.09 3.64
N ARG A 132 10.70 4.75 4.11
CA ARG A 132 10.62 5.96 4.93
C ARG A 132 10.01 7.14 4.19
N ALA A 133 10.16 7.21 2.86
CA ALA A 133 9.52 8.21 2.01
C ALA A 133 8.03 7.92 1.75
N GLY A 134 7.52 6.76 2.16
CA GLY A 134 6.14 6.33 1.86
C GLY A 134 5.96 5.92 0.40
N ALA A 135 7.04 5.49 -0.28
CA ALA A 135 6.95 4.99 -1.64
C ALA A 135 6.09 3.72 -1.68
N SER A 136 5.17 3.66 -2.62
CA SER A 136 4.30 2.51 -2.86
C SER A 136 4.25 2.21 -4.36
N ILE A 137 3.69 1.04 -4.73
CA ILE A 137 3.49 0.62 -6.13
C ILE A 137 2.06 0.96 -6.56
#